data_AF-A0A8T6S9E4-F1
#
_entry.id   AF-A0A8T6S9E4-F1
#
_cell.length_a   1.000
_cell.length_b   1.000
_cell.length_c   1.000
_cell.angle_alpha   90.00
_cell.angle_beta   90.00
_cell.angle_gamma   90.00
#
_symmetry.space_group_name_H-M   'P 1'
#
loop_
_entity.id
_entity.type
_entity.pdbx_description
1 polymer ?
#
loop_
_entity_poly.entity_id
_entity_poly.type
_entity_poly.pdbx_seq_one_letter_code
_entity_poly.pdbx_strand_id
1 'polypeptide(L)'
;MAFTIDELINTDNLVPELDEDVISEISSAVLEGFEIDKNSRAGWEENIDKWTKLASQVMEEKSYPWPNASNVKYPLLTVSAMQFAARAYPAIVPNQTPVQARVMGKDPEGMKMDKARRVAKHMNYQIMEEMEEWEKDMDKLCVVLPIL
;
A
#
# COMPACT_ATOMS: atom_id res chain seq x y z
N MET A 1 -31.65 8.84 24.47
CA MET A 1 -30.73 9.53 25.40
C MET A 1 -29.99 10.59 24.60
N ALA A 2 -29.81 11.81 25.12
CA ALA A 2 -29.05 12.87 24.44
C ALA A 2 -27.68 12.99 25.11
N PHE A 3 -26.64 12.49 24.46
CA PHE A 3 -25.26 12.61 24.93
C PHE A 3 -24.75 14.03 24.71
N THR A 4 -23.94 14.55 25.64
CA THR A 4 -23.22 15.80 25.41
C THR A 4 -21.93 15.54 24.64
N ILE A 5 -21.51 16.48 23.80
CA ILE A 5 -20.32 16.33 22.94
C ILE A 5 -19.04 16.11 23.77
N ASP A 6 -18.95 16.75 24.95
CA ASP A 6 -17.81 16.60 25.85
C ASP A 6 -17.71 15.20 26.49
N GLU A 7 -18.83 14.50 26.68
CA GLU A 7 -18.82 13.12 27.18
C GLU A 7 -18.31 12.16 26.09
N LEU A 8 -18.80 12.31 24.86
CA LEU A 8 -18.38 11.47 23.73
C LEU A 8 -16.89 11.61 23.38
N ILE A 9 -16.31 12.81 23.56
CA ILE A 9 -14.90 13.08 23.27
C ILE A 9 -13.95 12.39 24.26
N ASN A 10 -14.41 12.15 25.50
CA ASN A 10 -13.58 11.55 26.55
C ASN A 10 -13.79 10.03 26.70
N THR A 11 -14.64 9.42 25.88
CA THR A 11 -14.93 7.99 25.94
C THR A 11 -14.09 7.23 24.91
N ASP A 12 -13.27 6.27 25.38
CA ASP A 12 -12.42 5.43 24.52
C ASP A 12 -13.24 4.44 23.65
N ASN A 13 -14.43 4.06 24.09
CA ASN A 13 -15.29 3.11 23.40
C ASN A 13 -16.79 3.44 23.58
N LEU A 14 -17.45 3.80 22.49
CA LEU A 14 -18.88 4.16 22.48
C LEU A 14 -19.82 2.95 22.47
N VAL A 15 -19.32 1.74 22.22
CA VAL A 15 -20.16 0.53 22.07
C VAL A 15 -21.05 0.26 23.30
N PRO A 16 -20.57 0.35 24.55
CA PRO A 16 -21.41 0.10 25.73
C PRO A 16 -22.52 1.15 25.96
N GLU A 17 -22.43 2.31 25.31
CA GLU A 17 -23.39 3.40 25.42
C GLU A 17 -24.48 3.35 24.33
N LEU A 18 -24.33 2.46 23.35
CA LEU A 18 -25.28 2.26 22.27
C LEU A 18 -26.29 1.16 22.60
N ASP A 19 -27.53 1.33 22.13
CA ASP A 19 -28.55 0.30 22.22
C ASP A 19 -28.15 -0.92 21.35
N GLU A 20 -28.49 -2.13 21.81
CA GLU A 20 -28.16 -3.38 21.10
C GLU A 20 -28.68 -3.40 19.65
N ASP A 21 -29.86 -2.81 19.40
CA ASP A 21 -30.44 -2.71 18.07
C ASP A 21 -29.58 -1.83 17.12
N VAL A 22 -29.05 -0.72 17.63
CA VAL A 22 -28.16 0.19 16.86
C VAL A 22 -26.82 -0.50 16.58
N ILE A 23 -26.28 -1.21 17.57
CA ILE A 23 -25.05 -2.00 17.39
C ILE A 23 -25.26 -3.08 16.34
N SER A 24 -26.41 -3.76 16.36
CA SER A 24 -26.74 -4.80 15.38
C SER A 24 -26.86 -4.23 13.97
N GLU A 25 -27.51 -3.08 13.80
CA GLU A 25 -27.63 -2.42 12.49
C GLU A 25 -26.26 -2.03 11.93
N ILE A 26 -25.41 -1.38 12.73
CA ILE A 26 -24.06 -0.99 12.32
C ILE A 26 -23.23 -2.23 11.96
N SER A 27 -23.31 -3.28 12.80
CA SER A 27 -22.57 -4.52 12.59
C SER A 27 -22.99 -5.20 11.28
N SER A 28 -24.29 -5.28 11.01
CA SER A 28 -24.81 -5.83 9.75
C SER A 28 -24.32 -5.03 8.54
N ALA A 29 -24.37 -3.70 8.58
CA ALA A 29 -23.91 -2.85 7.49
C ALA A 29 -22.40 -3.00 7.22
N VAL A 30 -21.58 -3.05 8.28
CA VAL A 30 -20.12 -3.23 8.15
C VAL A 30 -19.78 -4.61 7.59
N LEU A 31 -20.43 -5.67 8.08
CA LEU A 31 -20.21 -7.04 7.60
C LEU A 31 -20.64 -7.21 6.15
N GLU A 32 -21.80 -6.66 5.78
CA GLU A 32 -22.29 -6.67 4.40
C GLU A 32 -21.31 -5.94 3.47
N GLY A 33 -20.87 -4.73 3.84
CA GLY A 33 -19.88 -3.97 3.07
C GLY A 33 -18.56 -4.72 2.92
N PHE A 34 -18.05 -5.32 4.00
CA PHE A 34 -16.83 -6.13 3.96
C PHE A 34 -16.97 -7.34 3.01
N GLU A 35 -18.07 -8.07 3.07
CA GLU A 35 -18.28 -9.23 2.19
C GLU A 35 -18.48 -8.80 0.73
N ILE A 36 -19.12 -7.67 0.46
CA ILE A 36 -19.21 -7.11 -0.90
C ILE A 36 -17.79 -6.82 -1.42
N ASP A 37 -16.97 -6.10 -0.65
CA ASP A 37 -15.61 -5.74 -1.05
C ASP A 37 -14.73 -6.98 -1.26
N LYS A 38 -14.79 -7.95 -0.34
CA LYS A 38 -14.07 -9.22 -0.43
C LYS A 38 -14.48 -10.04 -1.65
N ASN A 39 -15.78 -10.15 -1.92
CA ASN A 39 -16.26 -10.89 -3.09
C ASN A 39 -15.91 -10.17 -4.39
N SER A 40 -15.91 -8.84 -4.40
CA SER A 40 -15.56 -8.03 -5.58
C SER A 40 -14.10 -8.25 -6.01
N ARG A 41 -13.18 -8.52 -5.06
CA ARG A 41 -11.75 -8.76 -5.33
C ARG A 41 -11.36 -10.23 -5.45
N ALA A 42 -12.28 -11.18 -5.37
CA ALA A 42 -11.97 -12.62 -5.39
C ALA A 42 -11.16 -13.05 -6.63
N GLY A 43 -11.50 -12.55 -7.82
CA GLY A 43 -10.75 -12.84 -9.04
C GLY A 43 -9.34 -12.23 -9.05
N TRP A 44 -9.15 -11.07 -8.42
CA TRP A 44 -7.84 -10.45 -8.24
C TRP A 44 -6.98 -11.26 -7.25
N GLU A 45 -7.55 -11.71 -6.14
CA GLU A 45 -6.86 -12.59 -5.17
C GLU A 45 -6.42 -13.91 -5.81
N GLU A 46 -7.28 -14.55 -6.62
CA GLU A 46 -6.94 -15.78 -7.34
C GLU A 46 -5.78 -15.57 -8.33
N ASN A 47 -5.79 -14.45 -9.05
CA ASN A 47 -4.71 -14.10 -9.98
C ASN A 47 -3.40 -13.87 -9.23
N ILE A 48 -3.43 -13.12 -8.11
CA ILE A 48 -2.24 -12.86 -7.31
C ILE A 48 -1.62 -14.15 -6.78
N ASP A 49 -2.42 -15.08 -6.28
CA ASP A 49 -1.91 -16.35 -5.79
C ASP A 49 -1.18 -17.11 -6.92
N LYS A 50 -1.79 -17.16 -8.12
CA LYS A 50 -1.17 -17.76 -9.31
C LYS A 50 0.13 -17.07 -9.72
N TRP A 51 0.14 -15.74 -9.81
CA TRP A 51 1.32 -14.98 -10.27
C TRP A 51 2.45 -15.02 -9.25
N THR A 52 2.14 -14.91 -7.96
CA THR A 52 3.11 -15.02 -6.87
C THR A 52 3.75 -16.42 -6.84
N LYS A 53 2.95 -17.46 -7.07
CA LYS A 53 3.44 -18.83 -7.19
C LYS A 53 4.35 -19.05 -8.40
N LEU A 54 4.08 -18.37 -9.53
CA LEU A 54 4.95 -18.39 -10.69
C LEU A 54 6.27 -17.62 -10.44
N ALA A 55 6.17 -16.45 -9.81
CA ALA A 55 7.31 -15.59 -9.49
C ALA A 55 8.29 -16.21 -8.48
N SER A 56 7.76 -16.92 -7.49
CA SER A 56 8.53 -17.60 -6.44
C SER A 56 9.30 -18.82 -6.94
N GLN A 57 8.98 -19.33 -8.13
CA GLN A 57 9.67 -20.46 -8.80
C GLN A 57 9.79 -21.71 -7.91
N VAL A 58 8.87 -21.90 -6.96
CA VAL A 58 8.87 -23.07 -6.08
C VAL A 58 8.85 -24.34 -6.93
N MET A 59 9.76 -25.27 -6.61
CA MET A 59 9.81 -26.59 -7.22
C MET A 59 8.60 -27.39 -6.77
N GLU A 60 7.86 -27.90 -7.74
CA GLU A 60 6.69 -28.75 -7.50
C GLU A 60 6.89 -30.06 -8.23
N GLU A 61 6.46 -31.16 -7.63
CA GLU A 61 6.46 -32.46 -8.29
C GLU A 61 5.49 -32.43 -9.47
N LYS A 62 6.02 -32.69 -10.66
CA LYS A 62 5.21 -32.85 -11.88
C LYS A 62 5.04 -34.33 -12.18
N SER A 63 3.80 -34.75 -12.40
CA SER A 63 3.44 -36.10 -12.85
C SER A 63 3.28 -36.22 -14.37
N TYR A 64 3.35 -35.10 -15.09
CA TYR A 64 3.30 -35.05 -16.55
C TYR A 64 4.62 -34.46 -17.11
N PRO A 65 5.18 -35.03 -18.19
CA PRO A 65 4.73 -36.21 -18.95
C PRO A 65 4.91 -37.57 -18.23
N TRP A 66 5.71 -37.64 -17.17
CA TRP A 66 5.87 -38.82 -16.30
C TRP A 66 6.07 -38.39 -14.83
N PRO A 67 5.91 -39.30 -13.84
CA PRO A 67 6.16 -39.00 -12.43
C PRO A 67 7.58 -38.47 -12.18
N ASN A 68 7.71 -37.42 -11.39
CA ASN A 68 8.98 -36.72 -11.11
C ASN A 68 9.65 -36.15 -12.36
N ALA A 69 8.85 -35.73 -13.36
CA ALA A 69 9.38 -35.00 -14.50
C ALA A 69 10.00 -33.66 -14.06
N SER A 70 11.02 -33.22 -14.80
CA SER A 70 11.73 -31.97 -14.53
C SER A 70 10.80 -30.75 -14.54
N ASN A 71 10.90 -29.90 -13.53
CA ASN A 71 10.09 -28.69 -13.37
C ASN A 71 10.96 -27.42 -13.32
N VAL A 72 11.75 -27.21 -14.37
CA VAL A 72 12.55 -25.98 -14.51
C VAL A 72 11.65 -24.83 -14.94
N LYS A 73 11.57 -23.78 -14.11
CA LYS A 73 10.91 -22.51 -14.43
C LYS A 73 12.02 -21.49 -14.73
N TYR A 74 12.07 -20.94 -15.95
CA TYR A 74 13.07 -19.92 -16.30
C TYR A 74 12.72 -18.59 -15.63
N PRO A 75 13.67 -17.87 -14.99
CA PRO A 75 13.38 -16.74 -14.11
C PRO A 75 13.02 -15.43 -14.84
N LEU A 76 12.40 -15.50 -16.02
CA LEU A 76 12.09 -14.32 -16.84
C LEU A 76 11.24 -13.30 -16.10
N LEU A 77 10.23 -13.76 -15.35
CA LEU A 77 9.31 -12.89 -14.62
C LEU A 77 10.04 -12.17 -13.48
N THR A 78 10.83 -12.89 -12.68
CA THR A 78 11.63 -12.30 -11.59
C THR A 78 12.68 -11.32 -12.12
N VAL A 79 13.34 -11.65 -13.24
CA VAL A 79 14.31 -10.74 -13.89
C VAL A 79 13.62 -9.47 -14.38
N SER A 80 12.44 -9.60 -15.00
CA SER A 80 11.66 -8.46 -15.48
C SER A 80 11.16 -7.57 -14.34
N ALA A 81 10.71 -8.17 -13.22
CA ALA A 81 10.31 -7.45 -12.02
C ALA A 81 11.47 -6.66 -11.42
N MET A 82 12.66 -7.27 -11.31
CA MET A 82 13.86 -6.58 -10.84
C MET A 82 14.29 -5.43 -11.77
N GLN A 83 14.16 -5.60 -13.09
CA GLN A 83 14.42 -4.52 -14.07
C GLN A 83 13.39 -3.39 -13.99
N PHE A 84 12.13 -3.69 -13.68
CA PHE A 84 11.12 -2.68 -13.41
C PHE A 84 11.48 -1.90 -12.14
N ALA A 85 11.74 -2.59 -11.03
CA ALA A 85 12.09 -1.96 -9.75
C ALA A 85 13.32 -1.04 -9.87
N ALA A 86 14.37 -1.51 -10.56
CA ALA A 86 15.60 -0.74 -10.80
C ALA A 86 15.39 0.57 -11.58
N ARG A 87 14.28 0.69 -12.34
CA ARG A 87 13.91 1.92 -13.07
C ARG A 87 12.87 2.75 -12.31
N ALA A 88 11.93 2.09 -11.65
CA ALA A 88 10.84 2.74 -10.94
C ALA A 88 11.33 3.46 -9.68
N TYR A 89 12.15 2.81 -8.85
CA TYR A 89 12.60 3.38 -7.58
C TYR A 89 13.35 4.71 -7.75
N PRO A 90 14.35 4.83 -8.65
CA PRO A 90 15.04 6.11 -8.86
C PRO A 90 14.15 7.19 -9.51
N ALA A 91 13.10 6.79 -10.23
CA ALA A 91 12.15 7.73 -10.82
C ALA A 91 11.18 8.31 -9.77
N ILE A 92 10.79 7.50 -8.78
CA ILE A 92 9.93 7.91 -7.66
C ILE A 92 10.73 8.73 -6.64
N VAL A 93 11.97 8.34 -6.36
CA VAL A 93 12.83 8.95 -5.34
C VAL A 93 14.08 9.56 -5.99
N PRO A 94 13.95 10.64 -6.76
CA PRO A 94 15.10 11.29 -7.35
C PRO A 94 15.94 11.96 -6.25
N ASN A 95 17.25 11.68 -6.24
CA ASN A 95 18.24 12.32 -5.36
C ASN A 95 17.88 12.27 -3.86
N GLN A 96 17.23 11.19 -3.39
CA GLN A 96 16.79 11.06 -1.99
C GLN A 96 15.83 12.17 -1.53
N THR A 97 15.11 12.81 -2.46
CA THR A 97 14.12 13.84 -2.17
C THR A 97 12.78 13.50 -2.85
N PRO A 98 11.96 12.63 -2.23
CA PRO A 98 10.68 12.24 -2.82
C PRO A 98 9.69 13.42 -2.94
N VAL A 99 9.78 14.43 -2.07
CA VAL A 99 8.87 15.57 -2.06
C VAL A 99 9.51 16.77 -2.74
N GLN A 100 8.88 17.22 -3.82
CA GLN A 100 9.23 18.46 -4.52
C GLN A 100 8.11 19.49 -4.36
N ALA A 101 8.47 20.75 -4.10
CA ALA A 101 7.50 21.83 -4.02
C ALA A 101 7.64 22.78 -5.21
N ARG A 102 6.49 23.23 -5.71
CA ARG A 102 6.38 24.21 -6.79
C ARG A 102 5.45 25.33 -6.35
N VAL A 103 5.86 26.57 -6.58
CA VAL A 103 5.01 27.73 -6.34
C VAL A 103 4.08 27.92 -7.54
N MET A 104 2.78 28.07 -7.25
CA MET A 104 1.77 28.41 -8.23
C MET A 104 1.46 29.91 -8.15
N GLY A 105 1.49 30.61 -9.29
CA GLY A 105 1.22 32.04 -9.40
C GLY A 105 2.46 32.94 -9.27
N LYS A 106 2.23 34.26 -9.21
CA LYS A 106 3.32 35.25 -9.10
C LYS A 106 3.93 35.22 -7.70
N ASP A 107 5.26 35.19 -7.67
CA ASP A 107 6.09 35.28 -6.46
C ASP A 107 7.22 36.31 -6.69
N PRO A 108 6.87 37.61 -6.80
CA PRO A 108 7.83 38.66 -7.14
C PRO A 108 8.94 38.83 -6.08
N GLU A 109 8.67 38.45 -4.82
CA GLU A 109 9.59 38.60 -3.69
C GLU A 109 10.23 37.26 -3.26
N GLY A 110 9.87 36.13 -3.88
CA GLY A 110 10.42 34.80 -3.55
C GLY A 110 9.95 34.19 -2.22
N MET A 111 9.17 34.92 -1.42
CA MET A 111 8.72 34.47 -0.09
C MET A 111 7.89 33.19 -0.15
N LYS A 112 7.09 32.98 -1.22
CA LYS A 112 6.30 31.75 -1.36
C LYS A 112 7.20 30.57 -1.68
N MET A 113 8.23 30.76 -2.52
CA MET A 113 9.23 29.74 -2.83
C MET A 113 10.01 29.34 -1.59
N ASP A 114 10.41 30.29 -0.76
CA ASP A 114 11.15 29.98 0.47
C ASP A 114 10.30 29.22 1.48
N LYS A 115 9.01 29.57 1.61
CA LYS A 115 8.07 28.77 2.43
C LYS A 115 7.91 27.36 1.86
N ALA A 116 7.72 27.23 0.55
CA ALA A 116 7.57 25.95 -0.13
C ALA A 116 8.79 25.04 0.06
N ARG A 117 10.01 25.59 -0.05
CA ARG A 117 11.26 24.88 0.22
C ARG A 117 11.37 24.37 1.66
N ARG A 118 10.96 25.18 2.65
CA ARG A 118 10.95 24.75 4.06
C ARG A 118 10.00 23.59 4.29
N VAL A 119 8.80 23.65 3.72
CA VAL A 119 7.82 22.55 3.80
C VAL A 119 8.35 21.30 3.12
N ALA A 120 8.88 21.39 1.89
CA ALA A 120 9.47 20.25 1.20
C ALA A 120 10.63 19.64 1.99
N LYS A 121 11.52 20.46 2.55
CA LYS A 121 12.63 19.98 3.38
C LYS A 121 12.13 19.22 4.62
N HIS A 122 11.11 19.76 5.29
CA HIS A 122 10.53 19.10 6.46
C HIS A 122 9.88 17.77 6.06
N MET A 123 9.05 17.74 5.02
CA MET A 123 8.41 16.48 4.59
C MET A 123 9.41 15.43 4.12
N ASN A 124 10.48 15.84 3.43
CA ASN A 124 11.57 14.91 3.06
C ASN A 124 12.27 14.36 4.31
N TYR A 125 12.48 15.18 5.35
CA TYR A 125 13.02 14.70 6.62
C TYR A 125 12.09 13.67 7.28
N GLN A 126 10.77 13.94 7.32
CA GLN A 126 9.81 12.99 7.90
C GLN A 126 9.87 11.63 7.17
N ILE A 127 9.85 11.65 5.85
CA ILE A 127 9.84 10.41 5.04
C ILE A 127 11.18 9.66 5.11
N MET A 128 12.30 10.36 5.05
CA MET A 128 13.62 9.71 4.93
C MET A 128 14.26 9.37 6.28
N GLU A 129 13.93 10.10 7.34
CA GLU A 129 14.59 9.97 8.64
C GLU A 129 13.65 9.53 9.77
N GLU A 130 12.39 10.00 9.80
CA GLU A 130 11.43 9.60 10.86
C GLU A 130 10.68 8.32 10.52
N MET A 131 10.42 8.06 9.23
CA MET A 131 9.69 6.89 8.75
C MET A 131 10.66 5.77 8.36
N GLU A 132 11.23 5.07 9.34
CA GLU A 132 12.26 4.02 9.15
C GLU A 132 11.83 2.92 8.15
N GLU A 133 10.55 2.58 8.09
CA GLU A 133 10.05 1.49 7.25
C GLU A 133 9.77 1.91 5.79
N TRP A 134 9.70 3.21 5.51
CA TRP A 134 9.20 3.71 4.23
C TRP A 134 10.06 3.27 3.03
N GLU A 135 11.39 3.41 3.13
CA GLU A 135 12.29 3.04 2.04
C GLU A 135 12.21 1.53 1.76
N LYS A 136 12.22 0.72 2.81
CA LYS A 136 12.14 -0.74 2.71
C LYS A 136 10.82 -1.18 2.09
N ASP A 137 9.71 -0.57 2.47
CA ASP A 137 8.40 -0.94 1.94
C ASP A 137 8.18 -0.42 0.51
N MET A 138 8.73 0.74 0.16
CA MET A 138 8.74 1.25 -1.20
C MET A 138 9.56 0.35 -2.15
N ASP A 139 10.74 -0.12 -1.70
CA ASP A 139 11.57 -1.05 -2.48
C ASP A 139 10.83 -2.39 -2.73
N LYS A 140 10.26 -2.99 -1.67
CA LYS A 140 9.43 -4.20 -1.81
C LYS A 140 8.26 -3.98 -2.77
N LEU A 141 7.56 -2.85 -2.65
CA LEU A 141 6.44 -2.52 -3.53
C LEU A 141 6.89 -2.46 -4.99
N CYS A 142 8.04 -1.84 -5.28
CA CYS A 142 8.58 -1.75 -6.63
C CYS A 142 8.89 -3.13 -7.25
N VAL A 143 9.23 -4.13 -6.43
CA VAL A 143 9.46 -5.51 -6.89
C VAL A 143 8.16 -6.28 -7.08
N VAL A 144 7.18 -6.08 -6.19
CA VAL A 144 5.91 -6.83 -6.19
C VAL A 144 4.92 -6.29 -7.22
N LEU A 145 4.87 -4.96 -7.42
CA LEU A 145 3.94 -4.31 -8.34
C LEU A 145 3.90 -4.90 -9.77
N PRO A 146 5.01 -5.20 -10.45
CA PRO A 146 4.99 -5.80 -11.79
C PRO A 146 4.61 -7.30 -11.80
N ILE A 147 4.43 -7.92 -10.64
CA ILE A 147 4.02 -9.31 -10.46
C ILE A 147 2.50 -9.42 -10.22
N LEU A 148 1.89 -8.40 -9.60
CA LEU A 148 0.44 -8.28 -9.36
C LEU A 148 -0.31 -8.04 -10.67
#